data_AF-A0A9D1F127-F1
#
_entry.id   AF-A0A9D1F127-F1
#
_cell.length_a   1.000
_cell.length_b   1.000
_cell.length_c   1.000
_cell.angle_alpha   90.00
_cell.angle_beta   90.00
_cell.angle_gamma   90.00
#
_symmetry.space_group_name_H-M   'P 1'
#
loop_
_entity.id
_entity.type
_entity.pdbx_description
1 polymer ?
#
loop_
_entity_poly.entity_id
_entity_poly.type
_entity_poly.pdbx_seq_one_letter_code
_entity_poly.pdbx_strand_id
1 'polypeptide(L)' 'MDAKQLGTLADSVVQIYSLSAVAKNFTDSHYMDDNMLHIGLMMDKIYEQSTRLKALLESYQVIP' A
#
# COMPACT_ATOMS: atom_id res chain seq x y z
N MET A 1 11.18 -0.13 -19.71
CA MET A 1 9.80 -0.53 -19.43
C MET A 1 8.91 0.27 -20.36
N ASP A 2 7.98 -0.35 -21.06
CA ASP A 2 7.09 0.39 -21.97
C ASP A 2 6.01 1.18 -21.19
N ALA A 3 5.33 2.13 -21.85
CA ALA A 3 4.34 2.99 -21.20
C ALA A 3 3.14 2.21 -20.63
N LYS A 4 2.77 1.07 -21.22
CA LYS A 4 1.67 0.22 -20.76
C LYS A 4 2.06 -0.55 -19.49
N GLN A 5 3.29 -1.04 -19.45
CA GLN A 5 3.90 -1.66 -18.27
C GLN A 5 4.05 -0.65 -17.12
N LEU A 6 4.43 0.59 -17.42
CA LEU A 6 4.51 1.68 -16.43
C LEU A 6 3.14 2.04 -15.86
N GLY A 7 2.12 2.18 -16.71
CA GLY A 7 0.74 2.42 -16.26
C GLY A 7 0.20 1.29 -15.39
N THR A 8 0.47 0.04 -15.77
CA THR A 8 0.05 -1.14 -14.97
C THR A 8 0.75 -1.19 -13.61
N LEU A 9 2.04 -0.84 -13.55
CA LEU A 9 2.78 -0.73 -12.29
C LEU A 9 2.20 0.38 -11.40
N ALA A 10 1.91 1.53 -11.99
CA ALA A 10 1.31 2.66 -11.30
C ALA A 10 -0.06 2.32 -10.68
N ASP A 11 -0.95 1.73 -11.46
CA ASP A 11 -2.27 1.28 -10.97
C ASP A 11 -2.12 0.26 -9.85
N SER A 12 -1.20 -0.69 -9.99
CA SER A 12 -0.93 -1.71 -8.97
C SER A 12 -0.46 -1.08 -7.66
N VAL A 13 0.41 -0.07 -7.70
CA VAL A 13 0.89 0.64 -6.51
C VAL A 13 -0.25 1.38 -5.82
N VAL A 14 -1.13 2.07 -6.57
CA VAL A 14 -2.31 2.76 -6.01
C VAL A 14 -3.27 1.77 -5.36
N GLN A 15 -3.50 0.62 -5.97
CA GLN A 15 -4.35 -0.44 -5.42
C GLN A 15 -3.76 -1.04 -4.13
N ILE A 16 -2.46 -1.35 -4.11
CA ILE A 16 -1.78 -1.87 -2.91
C ILE A 16 -1.84 -0.83 -1.78
N TYR A 17 -1.61 0.46 -2.08
CA TYR A 17 -1.74 1.54 -1.11
C TYR A 17 -3.15 1.59 -0.50
N SER A 18 -4.17 1.55 -1.36
CA SER A 18 -5.57 1.63 -0.90
C SER A 18 -5.98 0.41 -0.07
N LEU A 19 -5.62 -0.79 -0.50
CA LEU A 19 -5.93 -2.04 0.23
C LEU A 19 -5.17 -2.12 1.56
N SER A 20 -3.90 -1.73 1.58
CA SER A 20 -3.10 -1.74 2.81
C SER A 20 -3.59 -0.71 3.84
N ALA A 21 -4.08 0.46 3.41
CA ALA A 21 -4.70 1.43 4.30
C ALA A 21 -5.97 0.86 4.97
N VAL A 22 -6.83 0.20 4.20
CA VAL A 22 -8.07 -0.41 4.71
C VAL A 22 -7.75 -1.58 5.65
N ALA A 23 -6.83 -2.45 5.26
CA ALA A 23 -6.42 -3.60 6.05
C ALA A 23 -5.80 -3.17 7.39
N LYS A 24 -4.94 -2.15 7.39
CA LYS A 24 -4.37 -1.55 8.62
C LYS A 24 -5.48 -1.03 9.54
N ASN A 25 -6.43 -0.26 9.02
CA ASN A 25 -7.53 0.26 9.84
C ASN A 25 -8.38 -0.87 10.45
N PHE A 26 -8.57 -1.97 9.73
CA PHE A 26 -9.27 -3.14 10.24
C PHE A 26 -8.47 -3.84 11.36
N THR A 27 -7.17 -4.07 11.16
CA THR A 27 -6.33 -4.72 12.17
C THR A 27 -6.17 -3.86 13.42
N ASP A 28 -6.04 -2.54 13.27
CA ASP A 28 -5.94 -1.59 14.38
C ASP A 28 -7.22 -1.52 15.21
N SER A 29 -8.38 -1.85 14.64
CA SER A 29 -9.65 -1.92 15.35
C SER A 29 -9.94 -3.29 15.99
N HIS A 30 -9.14 -4.32 15.65
CA HIS A 30 -9.30 -5.69 16.12
C HIS A 30 -8.04 -6.23 16.85
N TYR A 31 -7.18 -5.33 17.33
CA TYR A 31 -5.85 -5.62 17.92
C TYR A 31 -5.85 -6.50 19.19
N MET A 32 -7.02 -6.82 19.74
CA MET A 32 -7.16 -7.68 20.92
C MET A 32 -7.02 -9.18 20.61
N ASP A 33 -6.95 -9.55 19.33
CA ASP A 33 -6.53 -10.87 18.86
C ASP A 33 -5.02 -10.81 18.52
N ASP A 34 -4.20 -11.68 19.15
CA ASP A 34 -2.76 -11.75 18.93
C ASP A 34 -2.39 -11.97 17.45
N ASN A 35 -3.21 -12.72 16.70
CA ASN A 35 -3.02 -12.90 15.27
C ASN A 35 -3.31 -11.59 14.52
N MET A 36 -4.32 -10.83 14.94
CA MET A 36 -4.64 -9.52 14.35
C MET A 36 -3.58 -8.47 14.67
N LEU A 37 -2.94 -8.53 15.84
CA LEU A 37 -1.79 -7.70 16.16
C LEU A 37 -0.62 -7.98 15.20
N HIS A 38 -0.30 -9.26 14.96
CA HIS A 38 0.74 -9.64 14.00
C HIS A 38 0.41 -9.21 12.57
N ILE A 39 -0.84 -9.41 12.14
CA ILE A 39 -1.30 -8.98 10.82
C ILE A 39 -1.24 -7.45 10.71
N GLY A 40 -1.59 -6.70 11.77
CA GLY A 40 -1.48 -5.25 11.81
C GLY A 40 -0.05 -4.75 11.60
N LEU A 41 0.93 -5.35 12.28
CA LEU A 41 2.35 -5.03 12.10
C LEU A 41 2.85 -5.33 10.67
N MET A 42 2.35 -6.39 10.04
CA MET A 42 2.64 -6.69 8.63
C MET A 42 1.98 -5.65 7.70
N MET A 43 0.74 -5.26 7.97
CA MET A 43 0.03 -4.24 7.19
C MET A 43 0.68 -2.87 7.30
N ASP A 44 1.22 -2.50 8.47
CA ASP A 44 1.99 -1.27 8.65
C ASP A 44 3.18 -1.21 7.69
N LYS A 45 3.93 -2.30 7.55
CA LYS A 45 5.06 -2.34 6.61
C LYS A 45 4.64 -2.30 5.16
N ILE A 46 3.56 -2.99 4.79
CA ILE A 46 3.03 -2.93 3.43
C ILE A 46 2.54 -1.51 3.10
N TYR A 47 1.84 -0.86 4.04
CA TYR A 47 1.37 0.50 3.89
C TYR A 47 2.52 1.52 3.78
N GLU A 48 3.57 1.37 4.58
CA GLU A 48 4.76 2.21 4.50
C GLU A 48 5.46 2.08 3.13
N GLN A 49 5.64 0.85 2.63
CA GLN A 49 6.28 0.64 1.31
C GLN A 49 5.40 1.12 0.16
N SER A 50 4.08 0.88 0.22
CA SER A 50 3.15 1.33 -0.83
C SER A 50 3.08 2.85 -0.89
N THR A 51 3.11 3.54 0.25
CA THR A 51 3.20 5.00 0.34
C THR A 51 4.48 5.53 -0.31
N ARG A 52 5.64 4.90 -0.02
CA ARG A 52 6.92 5.27 -0.63
C ARG A 52 6.92 5.09 -2.14
N LEU A 53 6.37 3.98 -2.62
CA LEU A 53 6.26 3.70 -4.06
C LEU A 53 5.32 4.69 -4.75
N LYS A 54 4.18 5.01 -4.13
CA LYS A 54 3.23 6.03 -4.63
C LYS A 54 3.91 7.38 -4.75
N ALA A 55 4.56 7.86 -3.68
CA ALA A 55 5.29 9.13 -3.68
C ALA A 55 6.41 9.17 -4.74
N LEU A 56 7.10 8.05 -4.96
CA LEU A 56 8.10 7.95 -6.01
C LEU A 56 7.47 8.11 -7.40
N LEU A 57 6.35 7.44 -7.67
CA LEU A 57 5.64 7.55 -8.95
C LEU A 57 5.06 8.95 -9.18
N GLU A 58 4.53 9.60 -8.14
CA GLU A 58 4.08 11.00 -8.17
C GLU A 58 5.25 11.94 -8.53
N SER A 59 6.44 11.73 -7.94
CA SER A 59 7.62 12.54 -8.21
C SER A 59 8.09 12.47 -9.67
N TYR A 60 7.81 11.34 -10.35
CA TYR A 60 8.07 11.15 -11.78
C TYR A 60 6.90 11.55 -12.68
N GLN A 61 5.83 12.14 -12.12
CA GLN A 61 4.60 12.53 -12.84
C GLN A 61 3.93 11.35 -13.56
N VAL A 62 4.12 10.13 -13.05
CA VAL A 62 3.54 8.90 -13.62
C VAL A 62 2.09 8.74 -13.17
N ILE A 63 1.79 9.16 -11.96
CA ILE A 63 0.44 9.22 -11.38
C ILE A 63 0.22 10.61 -10.78
N PRO A 64 -1.05 11.09 -10.73
CA PRO A 64 -1.39 12.33 -10.04
C PRO A 64 -1.16 12.25 -8.54
#